data_AF-A0A4U5QAI8-F1
#
_entry.id   AF-A0A4U5QAI8-F1
#
_cell.length_a   1.000
_cell.length_b   1.000
_cell.length_c   1.000
_cell.angle_alpha   90.00
_cell.angle_beta   90.00
_cell.angle_gamma   90.00
#
_symmetry.space_group_name_H-M   'P 1'
#
loop_
_entity.id
_entity.type
_entity.pdbx_description
1 polymer ?
#
loop_
_entity_poly.entity_id
_entity_poly.type
_entity_poly.pdbx_seq_one_letter_code
_entity_poly.pdbx_strand_id
1 'polypeptide(L)'
;MSCKWKLSLKELKKVSYVAAPMVAVTVLQYLMQVGSVMMVGHLYELSLSGISSASSFTSVTGFSLLFGLVGALEALCGQAYGAEQYQKLRTYTYSAIISLILVCLPISFAWMFTDKLLILIGQDPSISMSLANTLFASFLTCFHMLYFKR
;
A
#
# COMPACT_ATOMS: atom_id res chain seq x y z
N MET A 1 18.04 36.36 -17.39
CA MET A 1 17.10 35.27 -17.75
C MET A 1 17.77 33.95 -18.15
N SER A 2 18.95 33.96 -18.82
CA SER A 2 19.65 32.73 -19.27
C SER A 2 20.16 31.80 -18.14
N CYS A 3 20.51 32.36 -16.97
CA CYS A 3 21.03 31.57 -15.84
C CYS A 3 19.97 30.65 -15.18
N LYS A 4 18.70 31.09 -15.14
CA LYS A 4 17.57 30.29 -14.61
C LYS A 4 17.35 29.00 -15.42
N TRP A 5 17.44 29.09 -16.75
CA TRP A 5 17.28 27.94 -17.65
C TRP A 5 18.36 26.88 -17.47
N LYS A 6 19.63 27.29 -17.31
CA LYS A 6 20.72 26.34 -17.08
C LYS A 6 20.62 25.67 -15.70
N LEU A 7 20.11 26.38 -14.70
CA LEU A 7 19.87 25.83 -13.37
C LEU A 7 18.73 24.78 -13.42
N SER A 8 17.60 25.11 -14.05
CA SER A 8 16.47 24.18 -14.19
C SER A 8 16.84 22.91 -14.95
N LEU A 9 17.69 22.98 -15.99
CA LEU A 9 18.17 21.79 -16.69
C LEU A 9 19.08 20.90 -15.84
N LYS A 10 19.88 21.47 -14.95
CA LYS A 10 20.72 20.69 -14.01
C LYS A 10 19.86 19.94 -12.99
N GLU A 11 18.89 20.63 -12.39
CA GLU A 11 17.97 20.00 -11.42
C GLU A 11 17.12 18.92 -12.11
N LEU A 12 16.60 19.19 -13.32
CA LEU A 12 15.81 18.22 -14.08
C LEU A 12 16.62 16.95 -14.42
N LYS A 13 17.90 17.10 -14.78
CA LYS A 13 18.77 15.95 -15.06
C LYS A 13 19.01 15.11 -13.80
N LYS A 14 19.13 15.75 -12.63
CA LYS A 14 19.30 15.07 -11.34
C LYS A 14 18.03 14.32 -10.93
N VAL A 15 16.86 14.96 -11.07
CA VAL A 15 15.55 14.33 -10.82
C VAL A 15 15.32 13.17 -11.79
N SER A 16 15.61 13.34 -13.08
CA SER A 16 15.43 12.30 -14.09
C SER A 16 16.26 11.04 -13.81
N TYR A 17 17.50 11.21 -13.31
CA TYR A 17 18.36 10.09 -12.94
C TYR A 17 17.78 9.26 -11.78
N VAL A 18 17.11 9.89 -10.81
CA VAL A 18 16.47 9.21 -9.68
C VAL A 18 15.07 8.69 -10.02
N ALA A 19 14.35 9.38 -10.90
CA ALA A 19 13.02 8.98 -11.35
C ALA A 19 13.06 7.72 -12.24
N ALA A 20 14.09 7.55 -13.06
CA ALA A 20 14.24 6.38 -13.94
C ALA A 20 14.18 5.03 -13.20
N PRO A 21 14.97 4.79 -12.12
CA PRO A 21 14.87 3.54 -11.37
C PRO A 21 13.54 3.41 -10.61
N MET A 22 12.98 4.51 -10.11
CA MET A 22 11.65 4.48 -9.44
C MET A 22 10.55 4.01 -10.39
N VAL A 23 10.50 4.55 -11.62
CA VAL A 23 9.52 4.16 -12.63
C VAL A 23 9.73 2.71 -13.08
N ALA A 24 10.99 2.27 -13.24
CA ALA A 24 11.28 0.89 -13.59
C ALA A 24 10.75 -0.09 -12.51
N VAL A 25 10.95 0.23 -11.23
CA VAL A 25 10.47 -0.59 -10.11
C VAL A 25 8.94 -0.62 -10.08
N THR A 26 8.25 0.50 -10.25
CA THR A 26 6.78 0.53 -10.22
C THR A 26 6.17 -0.25 -11.39
N VAL A 27 6.76 -0.15 -12.58
CA VAL A 27 6.33 -0.92 -13.75
C VAL A 27 6.52 -2.42 -13.51
N LEU A 28 7.67 -2.84 -12.98
CA LEU A 28 7.93 -4.26 -12.65
C LEU A 28 6.97 -4.78 -11.59
N GLN A 29 6.68 -3.99 -10.55
CA GLN A 29 5.71 -4.37 -9.51
C GLN A 29 4.30 -4.54 -10.07
N TYR A 30 3.86 -3.65 -10.97
CA TYR A 30 2.55 -3.75 -11.59
C TYR A 30 2.44 -4.99 -12.49
N LEU A 31 3.49 -5.28 -13.26
CA LEU A 31 3.54 -6.49 -14.10
C LEU A 31 3.45 -7.78 -13.27
N MET A 32 4.13 -7.85 -12.12
CA MET A 32 4.02 -8.99 -11.21
C MET A 32 2.62 -9.17 -10.64
N GLN A 33 1.96 -8.07 -10.25
CA GLN A 33 0.61 -8.11 -9.69
C GLN A 33 -0.42 -8.57 -10.74
N VAL A 34 -0.36 -8.01 -11.94
CA VAL A 34 -1.24 -8.39 -13.05
C VAL A 34 -1.03 -9.85 -13.44
N GLY A 35 0.23 -10.31 -13.53
CA GLY A 35 0.54 -11.70 -13.83
C GLY A 35 -0.02 -12.68 -12.79
N SER A 36 0.07 -12.33 -11.51
CA SER A 36 -0.47 -13.16 -10.42
C SER A 36 -2.00 -13.25 -10.46
N VAL A 37 -2.69 -12.12 -10.68
CA VAL A 37 -4.16 -12.08 -10.77
C VAL A 37 -4.66 -12.83 -12.02
N MET A 38 -3.96 -12.71 -13.14
CA MET A 38 -4.32 -13.39 -14.38
C MET A 38 -4.22 -14.93 -14.26
N MET A 39 -3.20 -15.43 -13.57
CA MET A 39 -3.04 -16.87 -13.31
C MET A 39 -4.09 -17.41 -12.32
N VAL A 40 -4.39 -16.65 -11.26
CA VAL A 40 -5.39 -17.03 -10.25
C VAL A 40 -6.82 -16.94 -10.81
N GLY A 41 -7.10 -15.97 -11.68
CA GLY A 41 -8.41 -15.77 -12.29
C GLY A 41 -8.86 -16.93 -13.19
N HIS A 42 -7.93 -17.63 -13.83
CA HIS A 42 -8.25 -18.74 -14.75
C HIS A 42 -8.63 -20.06 -14.04
N LEU A 43 -8.36 -20.18 -12.72
CA LEU A 43 -8.62 -21.39 -11.92
C LEU A 43 -9.75 -21.23 -10.89
N TYR A 44 -10.31 -20.02 -10.70
CA TYR A 44 -11.15 -19.70 -9.54
C TYR A 44 -12.38 -18.82 -9.86
N GLU A 45 -13.05 -19.05 -11.00
CA GLU A 45 -14.26 -18.30 -11.42
C GLU A 45 -15.32 -18.18 -10.32
N LEU A 46 -15.49 -19.23 -9.49
CA LEU A 46 -16.51 -19.28 -8.44
C LEU A 46 -16.25 -18.40 -7.20
N SER A 47 -15.03 -17.92 -6.96
CA SER A 47 -14.78 -16.97 -5.84
C SER A 47 -14.25 -15.61 -6.30
N LEU A 48 -14.27 -15.33 -7.60
CA LEU A 48 -13.84 -14.05 -8.14
C LEU A 48 -14.68 -12.88 -7.60
N SER A 49 -15.97 -13.11 -7.34
CA SER A 49 -16.87 -12.14 -6.72
C SER A 49 -16.44 -11.78 -5.29
N GLY A 50 -16.11 -12.78 -4.47
CA GLY A 50 -15.58 -12.59 -3.12
C GLY A 50 -14.24 -11.84 -3.11
N ILE A 51 -13.36 -12.16 -4.06
CA ILE A 51 -12.06 -11.49 -4.19
C ILE A 51 -12.23 -10.02 -4.60
N SER A 52 -13.10 -9.73 -5.56
CA SER A 52 -13.37 -8.36 -6.01
C SER A 52 -13.95 -7.48 -4.89
N SER A 53 -14.94 -7.98 -4.15
CA SER A 53 -15.52 -7.27 -3.01
C SER A 53 -14.51 -7.09 -1.86
N ALA A 54 -13.73 -8.12 -1.53
CA ALA A 54 -12.67 -8.02 -0.52
C ALA A 54 -11.58 -7.01 -0.94
N SER A 55 -11.19 -6.98 -2.22
CA SER A 55 -10.19 -6.06 -2.75
C SER A 55 -10.64 -4.60 -2.71
N SER A 56 -11.92 -4.35 -3.02
CA SER A 56 -12.53 -3.02 -2.93
C SER A 56 -12.56 -2.52 -1.49
N PHE A 57 -12.98 -3.39 -0.55
CA PHE A 57 -13.00 -3.07 0.88
C PHE A 57 -11.59 -2.81 1.43
N THR A 58 -10.64 -3.66 1.06
CA THR A 58 -9.22 -3.52 1.43
C THR A 58 -8.60 -2.23 0.89
N SER A 59 -8.98 -1.81 -0.32
CA SER A 59 -8.46 -0.60 -0.94
C SER A 59 -8.98 0.67 -0.26
N VAL A 60 -10.28 0.69 0.06
CA VAL A 60 -10.91 1.84 0.74
C VAL A 60 -10.43 1.96 2.18
N THR A 61 -10.42 0.87 2.95
CA THR A 61 -10.11 0.92 4.39
C THR A 61 -8.61 0.81 4.69
N GLY A 62 -7.87 -0.01 3.94
CA GLY A 62 -6.46 -0.29 4.20
C GLY A 62 -5.51 0.61 3.40
N PHE A 63 -5.52 0.48 2.07
CA PHE A 63 -4.55 1.17 1.22
C PHE A 63 -4.65 2.70 1.31
N SER A 64 -5.86 3.26 1.34
CA SER A 64 -6.05 4.72 1.40
C SER A 64 -5.42 5.35 2.65
N LEU A 65 -5.57 4.72 3.82
CA LEU A 65 -4.95 5.19 5.07
C LEU A 65 -3.43 5.00 5.06
N LEU A 66 -2.95 3.85 4.57
CA LEU A 66 -1.51 3.55 4.49
C LEU A 66 -0.79 4.53 3.54
N PHE A 67 -1.33 4.77 2.35
CA PHE A 67 -0.78 5.73 1.41
C PHE A 67 -0.82 7.16 1.97
N GLY A 68 -1.88 7.54 2.69
CA GLY A 68 -1.97 8.82 3.38
C GLY A 68 -0.86 9.02 4.42
N LEU A 69 -0.61 8.01 5.27
CA LEU A 69 0.47 8.08 6.25
C LEU A 69 1.84 8.09 5.57
N VAL A 70 2.07 7.21 4.59
CA VAL A 70 3.34 7.17 3.83
C VAL A 70 3.63 8.50 3.15
N GLY A 71 2.63 9.13 2.53
CA GLY A 71 2.79 10.45 1.92
C GLY A 71 3.14 11.55 2.93
N ALA A 72 2.51 11.55 4.11
CA ALA A 72 2.84 12.48 5.18
C ALA A 72 4.30 12.28 5.68
N LEU A 73 4.77 11.04 5.71
CA LEU A 73 6.13 10.69 6.11
C LEU A 73 7.17 11.06 5.08
N GLU A 74 6.88 10.86 3.80
CA GLU A 74 7.74 11.31 2.70
C GLU A 74 7.90 12.84 2.75
N ALA A 75 6.81 13.58 2.98
CA ALA A 75 6.86 15.02 3.16
C ALA A 75 7.71 15.43 4.38
N LEU A 76 7.51 14.78 5.53
CA LEU A 76 8.28 15.07 6.75
C LEU A 76 9.77 14.72 6.58
N CYS A 77 10.08 13.61 5.91
CA CYS A 77 11.44 13.20 5.60
C CYS A 77 12.10 14.16 4.61
N GLY A 78 11.38 14.63 3.60
CA GLY A 78 11.86 15.65 2.66
C GLY A 78 12.17 16.98 3.37
N GLN A 79 11.33 17.38 4.31
CA GLN A 79 11.56 18.58 5.14
C GLN A 79 12.78 18.41 6.07
N ALA A 80 12.89 17.28 6.78
CA ALA A 80 14.00 17.01 7.68
C ALA A 80 15.35 16.86 6.94
N TYR A 81 15.33 16.26 5.74
CA TYR A 81 16.50 16.16 4.87
C TYR A 81 16.94 17.53 4.33
N GLY A 82 15.98 18.40 3.96
CA GLY A 82 16.26 19.78 3.55
C GLY A 82 16.80 20.68 4.67
N ALA A 83 16.49 20.37 5.93
CA ALA A 83 17.00 21.07 7.11
C ALA A 83 18.32 20.49 7.65
N GLU A 84 18.96 19.56 6.94
CA GLU A 84 20.20 18.84 7.32
C GLU A 84 20.12 18.12 8.69
N GLN A 85 18.92 17.85 9.22
CA GLN A 85 18.72 17.19 10.52
C GLN A 85 18.68 15.66 10.40
N TYR A 86 19.75 15.06 9.88
CA TYR A 86 19.84 13.63 9.60
C TYR A 86 19.66 12.71 10.82
N GLN A 87 20.05 13.16 12.02
CA GLN A 87 19.83 12.37 13.24
C GLN A 87 18.35 12.23 13.59
N LYS A 88 17.54 13.27 13.40
CA LYS A 88 16.10 13.22 13.69
C LYS A 88 15.31 12.47 12.62
N LEU A 89 15.81 12.44 11.38
CA LEU A 89 15.19 11.72 10.27
C LEU A 89 14.93 10.25 10.64
N ARG A 90 15.94 9.56 11.20
CA ARG A 90 15.81 8.16 11.62
C ARG A 90 14.75 7.96 12.70
N THR A 91 14.73 8.84 13.70
CA THR A 91 13.76 8.78 14.81
C THR A 91 12.34 8.98 14.30
N TYR A 92 12.12 9.91 13.37
CA TYR A 92 10.82 10.10 12.73
C TYR A 92 10.40 8.88 11.91
N THR A 93 11.29 8.29 11.10
CA THR A 93 10.97 7.07 10.35
C THR A 93 10.61 5.90 11.28
N TYR A 94 11.29 5.74 12.43
CA TYR A 94 10.94 4.70 13.40
C TYR A 94 9.58 4.95 14.06
N SER A 95 9.33 6.18 14.53
CA SER A 95 8.04 6.57 15.12
C SER A 95 6.90 6.37 14.13
N ALA A 96 7.17 6.63 12.86
CA ALA A 96 6.26 6.45 11.76
C ALA A 96 5.89 4.99 11.50
N ILE A 97 6.90 4.11 11.45
CA ILE A 97 6.68 2.66 11.33
C ILE A 97 5.84 2.15 12.50
N ILE A 98 6.13 2.60 13.72
CA ILE A 98 5.34 2.24 14.91
C ILE A 98 3.89 2.73 14.78
N SER A 99 3.68 3.98 14.34
CA SER A 99 2.34 4.52 14.09
C SER A 99 1.60 3.74 13.00
N LEU A 100 2.30 3.31 11.95
CA LEU A 100 1.75 2.51 10.86
C LEU A 100 1.27 1.14 11.37
N ILE A 101 2.07 0.48 12.22
CA ILE A 101 1.72 -0.78 12.89
C ILE A 101 0.51 -0.57 13.81
N LEU A 102 0.47 0.52 14.57
CA LEU A 102 -0.63 0.83 15.47
C LEU A 102 -1.94 1.06 14.74
N VAL A 103 -1.92 1.64 13.53
CA VAL A 103 -3.09 1.81 12.65
C VAL A 103 -3.47 0.50 11.95
N CYS A 104 -2.51 -0.39 11.71
CA CYS A 104 -2.79 -1.71 11.11
C CYS A 104 -3.62 -2.59 12.06
N LEU A 105 -3.40 -2.53 13.38
CA LEU A 105 -4.16 -3.29 14.38
C LEU A 105 -5.69 -3.05 14.35
N PRO A 106 -6.22 -1.80 14.40
CA PRO A 106 -7.65 -1.55 14.33
C PRO A 106 -8.23 -1.87 12.95
N ILE A 107 -7.48 -1.74 11.86
CA ILE A 107 -7.93 -2.16 10.52
C ILE A 107 -8.14 -3.68 10.49
N SER A 108 -7.21 -4.44 11.05
CA SER A 108 -7.28 -5.89 11.15
C SER A 108 -8.47 -6.34 11.99
N PHE A 109 -8.68 -5.65 13.12
CA PHE A 109 -9.83 -5.88 13.97
C PHE A 109 -11.14 -5.59 13.23
N ALA A 110 -11.22 -4.45 12.52
CA ALA A 110 -12.39 -4.08 11.73
C ALA A 110 -12.72 -5.11 10.64
N TRP A 111 -11.71 -5.68 9.97
CA TRP A 111 -11.90 -6.73 8.96
C TRP A 111 -12.48 -8.03 9.54
N MET A 112 -12.17 -8.34 10.79
CA MET A 112 -12.74 -9.50 11.48
C MET A 112 -14.25 -9.34 11.74
N PHE A 113 -14.75 -8.11 11.84
CA PHE A 113 -16.18 -7.82 11.96
C PHE A 113 -16.90 -7.72 10.60
N THR A 114 -16.17 -7.56 9.50
CA THR A 114 -16.75 -7.50 8.15
C THR A 114 -17.51 -8.78 7.78
N ASP A 115 -17.03 -9.95 8.22
CA ASP A 115 -17.73 -11.24 8.06
C ASP A 115 -19.14 -11.21 8.67
N LYS A 116 -19.27 -10.68 9.90
CA LYS A 116 -20.55 -10.52 10.61
C LYS A 116 -21.46 -9.48 9.95
N LEU A 117 -20.89 -8.39 9.45
CA LEU A 117 -21.61 -7.31 8.78
C LEU A 117 -22.23 -7.79 7.46
N LEU A 118 -21.54 -8.67 6.73
CA LEU A 118 -21.99 -9.19 5.45
C LEU A 118 -23.13 -10.18 5.58
N ILE A 119 -23.08 -11.04 6.60
CA ILE A 119 -24.18 -11.94 6.95
C ILE A 119 -25.43 -11.12 7.33
N LEU A 120 -25.26 -9.96 7.98
CA LEU A 120 -26.35 -9.07 8.35
C LEU A 120 -26.99 -8.34 7.15
N ILE A 121 -26.23 -8.10 6.08
CA ILE A 121 -26.69 -7.49 4.83
C ILE A 121 -27.51 -8.49 3.97
N GLY A 122 -27.55 -9.78 4.36
CA GLY A 122 -28.34 -10.81 3.67
C GLY A 122 -27.66 -11.41 2.44
N GLN A 123 -26.32 -11.34 2.36
CA GLN A 123 -25.56 -11.93 1.26
C GLN A 123 -25.45 -13.46 1.40
N ASP A 124 -25.47 -14.17 0.27
CA ASP A 124 -25.34 -15.63 0.21
C ASP A 124 -24.14 -16.15 1.04
N PRO A 125 -24.32 -17.22 1.83
CA PRO A 125 -23.28 -17.74 2.73
C PRO A 125 -22.03 -18.23 1.99
N SER A 126 -22.16 -18.61 0.71
CA SER A 126 -21.04 -18.99 -0.15
C SER A 126 -20.11 -17.81 -0.46
N ILE A 127 -20.65 -16.60 -0.67
CA ILE A 127 -19.85 -15.41 -0.97
C ILE A 127 -19.15 -14.91 0.29
N SER A 128 -19.84 -14.96 1.45
CA SER A 128 -19.28 -14.55 2.75
C SER A 128 -18.04 -15.37 3.12
N MET A 129 -18.07 -16.69 2.91
CA MET A 129 -16.93 -17.57 3.17
C MET A 129 -15.72 -17.24 2.27
N SER A 130 -15.94 -17.03 0.97
CA SER A 130 -14.88 -16.65 0.04
C SER A 130 -14.27 -15.28 0.36
N LEU A 131 -15.09 -14.34 0.84
CA LEU A 131 -14.67 -13.00 1.24
C LEU A 131 -13.82 -13.03 2.51
N ALA A 132 -14.23 -13.81 3.52
CA ALA A 132 -13.48 -14.02 4.76
C ALA A 132 -12.11 -14.64 4.50
N ASN A 133 -12.04 -15.69 3.67
CA ASN A 133 -10.78 -16.34 3.31
C ASN A 133 -9.84 -15.38 2.54
N THR A 134 -10.40 -14.55 1.66
CA THR A 134 -9.60 -13.56 0.91
C THR A 134 -9.11 -12.43 1.80
N LEU A 135 -9.93 -11.93 2.74
CA LEU A 135 -9.52 -10.92 3.72
C LEU A 135 -8.43 -11.46 4.65
N PHE A 136 -8.53 -12.72 5.08
CA PHE A 136 -7.49 -13.37 5.88
C PHE A 136 -6.16 -13.50 5.12
N ALA A 137 -6.21 -13.95 3.87
CA ALA A 137 -5.03 -14.00 3.00
C ALA A 137 -4.42 -12.62 2.73
N SER A 138 -5.26 -11.60 2.55
CA SER A 138 -4.83 -10.20 2.38
C SER A 138 -4.17 -9.66 3.64
N PHE A 139 -4.71 -9.97 4.82
CA PHE A 139 -4.13 -9.61 6.11
C PHE A 139 -2.75 -10.25 6.29
N LEU A 140 -2.64 -11.56 6.01
CA LEU A 140 -1.37 -12.29 6.10
C LEU A 140 -0.32 -11.74 5.11
N THR A 141 -0.75 -11.37 3.90
CA THR A 141 0.13 -10.75 2.89
C THR A 141 0.59 -9.37 3.31
N CYS A 142 -0.30 -8.55 3.89
CA CYS A 142 0.04 -7.23 4.40
C CYS A 142 1.04 -7.34 5.58
N PHE A 143 0.82 -8.31 6.47
CA PHE A 143 1.72 -8.62 7.56
C PHE A 143 3.08 -9.13 7.05
N HIS A 144 3.09 -9.99 6.03
CA HIS A 144 4.32 -10.48 5.39
C HIS A 144 5.08 -9.35 4.69
N MET A 145 4.40 -8.40 4.03
CA MET A 145 5.03 -7.25 3.38
C MET A 145 5.63 -6.28 4.40
N LEU A 146 5.00 -6.15 5.58
CA LEU A 146 5.55 -5.43 6.74
C LEU A 146 6.76 -6.15 7.36
N TYR A 147 6.74 -7.49 7.40
CA TYR A 147 7.82 -8.29 7.98
C TYR A 147 9.04 -8.47 7.06
N PHE A 148 8.83 -8.49 5.74
CA PHE A 148 9.88 -8.65 4.73
C PHE A 148 10.53 -7.32 4.32
N LYS A 149 9.96 -6.17 4.74
CA LYS A 149 10.59 -4.85 4.59
C LYS A 149 11.45 -4.49 5.81
N ARG A 150 12.21 -5.47 6.32
CA ARG A 150 13.26 -5.28 7.32
C ARG A 150 14.58 -5.81 6.78
#